data_AF-A0BNS3-F1
#
_entry.id   AF-A0BNS3-F1
#
_cell.length_a   1.000
_cell.length_b   1.000
_cell.length_c   1.000
_cell.angle_alpha   90.00
_cell.angle_beta   90.00
_cell.angle_gamma   90.00
#
_symmetry.space_group_name_H-M   'P 1'
#
loop_
_entity.id
_entity.type
_entity.pdbx_description
1 polymer ?
#
loop_
_entity_poly.entity_id
_entity_poly.type
_entity_poly.pdbx_seq_one_letter_code
_entity_poly.pdbx_strand_id
1 'polypeptide(L)'
;MIPSCQKFVSSSRVIYNFAVANQTRYVSARYYNQSSSQLQYYQSLRIHKDKSVPSILNNLLINHMLKYDWVVDQGPKLFDLLYAICGTRLANFLVNHTIGKVFTAGENLESVERYLSSSNNKISYIIDYCSEAVEGIDDCEKFYDENSSIFRQTVLECAKKPEKKNMIAIKVSSLIDMNLLKQINKARLNIFEMFSKIGQGKSIITLEQVFSHLKEQGINMNENEQKQFIKGVLKFNKGETEIDEITWRYRVQPIFMFETELNNNPAIKYMNNLNEKHLFLFEQFIERVKYFMDPALQNKVCVMVDAEQTYLQWAIDSFSEQMEAYYNQNQTLVYNTFQNYLKQTKDRVDFELAKANKFKLNIGIKMVRGAYMVEESKLASDQAKENPINDGYEATTAMIERNLEQLILNIRKSPTKVFVASHNEKTVEFVKELMHRHSIPNQGGIYVLFAQLYGLSDHVTYQLASEGYRIYKYVPFGKTEIMIPYLMRRAQETKKVLQSSTLQTLLLIDELKYRFYLK
;
A
#
# COMPACT_ATOMS: atom_id res chain seq x y z
N MET A 1 39.02 43.99 27.34
CA MET A 1 39.07 43.71 28.80
C MET A 1 37.81 42.94 29.17
N ILE A 2 38.00 41.77 29.77
CA ILE A 2 36.98 40.86 30.33
C ILE A 2 36.64 41.35 31.76
N PRO A 3 35.41 41.16 32.29
CA PRO A 3 35.07 40.02 33.18
C PRO A 3 33.69 39.42 32.87
N SER A 4 33.57 38.13 32.50
CA SER A 4 33.45 36.93 33.37
C SER A 4 32.14 36.84 34.17
N CYS A 5 31.23 35.94 33.75
CA CYS A 5 30.35 35.24 34.69
C CYS A 5 29.95 33.86 34.13
N GLN A 6 30.81 32.87 34.38
CA GLN A 6 30.46 31.46 34.43
C GLN A 6 29.75 31.19 35.76
N LYS A 7 28.53 30.63 35.71
CA LYS A 7 27.97 29.64 36.65
C LYS A 7 26.47 29.56 36.42
N PHE A 8 26.01 28.59 35.61
CA PHE A 8 24.70 27.91 35.72
C PHE A 8 24.61 26.82 34.63
N VAL A 9 25.59 25.91 34.58
CA VAL A 9 25.50 24.69 33.76
C VAL A 9 26.14 23.55 34.54
N SER A 10 25.44 22.99 35.54
CA SER A 10 25.86 21.69 36.10
C SER A 10 24.77 20.85 36.77
N SER A 11 23.51 21.30 36.89
CA SER A 11 22.45 20.50 37.54
C SER A 11 21.49 19.78 36.58
N SER A 12 21.41 20.15 35.29
CA SER A 12 20.46 19.56 34.33
C SER A 12 21.03 18.41 33.48
N ARG A 13 22.36 18.25 33.39
CA ARG A 13 22.99 17.10 32.68
C ARG A 13 23.09 15.82 33.52
N VAL A 14 23.08 15.93 34.86
CA VAL A 14 23.17 14.76 35.74
C VAL A 14 21.81 14.05 35.87
N ILE A 15 20.70 14.79 35.81
CA ILE A 15 19.34 14.22 35.88
C ILE A 15 18.93 13.55 34.55
N TYR A 16 19.36 14.11 33.40
CA TYR A 16 19.07 13.51 32.09
C TYR A 16 19.87 12.22 31.86
N ASN A 17 21.14 12.15 32.30
CA ASN A 17 21.95 10.94 32.15
C ASN A 17 21.56 9.83 33.14
N PHE A 18 21.00 10.14 34.32
CA PHE A 18 20.46 9.11 35.22
C PHE A 18 19.11 8.53 34.74
N ALA A 19 18.28 9.33 34.06
CA ALA A 19 17.02 8.84 33.47
C ALA A 19 17.27 7.95 32.23
N VAL A 20 18.22 8.33 31.37
CA VAL A 20 18.56 7.57 30.16
C VAL A 20 19.34 6.28 30.48
N ALA A 21 20.21 6.29 31.49
CA ALA A 21 20.96 5.08 31.91
C ALA A 21 20.10 4.06 32.68
N ASN A 22 19.06 4.50 33.41
CA ASN A 22 18.12 3.58 34.07
C ASN A 22 17.05 3.05 33.10
N GLN A 23 16.64 3.80 32.06
CA GLN A 23 15.76 3.25 31.02
C GLN A 23 16.47 2.21 30.14
N THR A 24 17.76 2.37 29.83
CA THR A 24 18.50 1.36 29.03
C THR A 24 18.79 0.07 29.79
N ARG A 25 18.93 0.08 31.12
CA ARG A 25 19.08 -1.15 31.94
C ARG A 25 17.75 -1.88 32.20
N TYR A 26 16.62 -1.18 32.27
CA TYR A 26 15.30 -1.79 32.46
C TYR A 26 14.70 -2.38 31.17
N VAL A 27 15.14 -1.94 29.98
CA VAL A 27 14.69 -2.49 28.70
C VAL A 27 15.47 -3.76 28.31
N SER A 28 16.76 -3.87 28.67
CA SER A 28 17.59 -5.03 28.29
C SER A 28 17.34 -6.27 29.15
N ALA A 29 17.10 -6.12 30.46
CA ALA A 29 16.81 -7.24 31.36
C ALA A 29 15.41 -7.85 31.14
N ARG A 30 14.43 -7.05 30.69
CA ARG A 30 13.11 -7.54 30.30
C ARG A 30 13.17 -8.33 28.99
N TYR A 31 13.99 -7.92 28.02
CA TYR A 31 14.13 -8.58 26.72
C TYR A 31 14.76 -9.99 26.80
N TYR A 32 15.77 -10.19 27.66
CA TYR A 32 16.42 -11.51 27.78
C TYR A 32 15.54 -12.55 28.50
N ASN A 33 14.88 -12.16 29.60
CA ASN A 33 13.89 -13.00 30.28
C ASN A 33 12.56 -13.11 29.50
N GLN A 34 12.23 -12.14 28.64
CA GLN A 34 11.10 -12.23 27.71
C GLN A 34 11.32 -13.28 26.62
N SER A 35 12.54 -13.55 26.17
CA SER A 35 12.76 -14.47 25.04
C SER A 35 12.24 -15.90 25.30
N SER A 36 12.41 -16.42 26.52
CA SER A 36 11.91 -17.75 26.91
C SER A 36 10.40 -17.74 27.16
N SER A 37 9.86 -16.72 27.83
CA SER A 37 8.41 -16.61 28.07
C SER A 37 7.61 -16.31 26.78
N GLN A 38 8.21 -15.53 25.87
CA GLN A 38 7.65 -15.18 24.57
C GLN A 38 7.70 -16.38 23.64
N LEU A 39 8.79 -17.15 23.62
CA LEU A 39 8.85 -18.41 22.90
C LEU A 39 7.79 -19.40 23.44
N GLN A 40 7.70 -19.58 24.76
CA GLN A 40 6.66 -20.42 25.37
C GLN A 40 5.24 -19.96 25.03
N TYR A 41 4.98 -18.65 25.04
CA TYR A 41 3.71 -18.10 24.60
C TYR A 41 3.39 -18.51 23.16
N TYR A 42 4.31 -18.29 22.21
CA TYR A 42 4.09 -18.66 20.81
C TYR A 42 4.00 -20.17 20.57
N GLN A 43 4.79 -20.97 21.29
CA GLN A 43 4.71 -22.43 21.27
C GLN A 43 3.33 -22.90 21.72
N SER A 44 2.78 -22.29 22.79
CA SER A 44 1.45 -22.64 23.30
C SER A 44 0.32 -22.39 22.28
N LEU A 45 0.50 -21.40 21.38
CA LEU A 45 -0.48 -21.11 20.34
C LEU A 45 -0.51 -22.16 19.22
N ARG A 46 0.55 -22.98 19.08
CA ARG A 46 0.74 -23.98 18.01
C ARG A 46 0.28 -23.46 16.64
N ILE A 47 0.79 -22.29 16.24
CA ILE A 47 0.36 -21.53 15.05
C ILE A 47 0.48 -22.28 13.70
N HIS A 48 1.21 -23.41 13.69
CA HIS A 48 1.43 -24.25 12.51
C HIS A 48 0.76 -25.62 12.59
N LYS A 49 -0.11 -25.85 13.59
CA LYS A 49 -0.83 -27.14 13.76
C LYS A 49 -1.62 -27.58 12.52
N ASP A 50 -2.14 -26.64 11.76
CA ASP A 50 -2.98 -26.91 10.57
C ASP A 50 -2.13 -27.14 9.30
N LYS A 51 -0.81 -26.88 9.33
CA LYS A 51 0.09 -27.16 8.20
C LYS A 51 0.43 -28.65 8.14
N SER A 52 0.50 -29.23 6.95
CA SER A 52 0.97 -30.62 6.77
C SER A 52 2.49 -30.74 7.00
N VAL A 53 2.99 -31.93 7.37
CA VAL A 53 4.44 -32.16 7.54
C VAL A 53 5.23 -31.80 6.27
N PRO A 54 4.82 -32.20 5.04
CA PRO A 54 5.50 -31.77 3.82
C PRO A 54 5.51 -30.25 3.64
N SER A 55 4.43 -29.56 4.03
CA SER A 55 4.37 -28.09 3.96
C SER A 55 5.38 -27.45 4.93
N ILE A 56 5.51 -27.98 6.14
CA ILE A 56 6.50 -27.45 7.12
C ILE A 56 7.92 -27.68 6.61
N LEU A 57 8.23 -28.85 6.07
CA LEU A 57 9.55 -29.15 5.50
C LEU A 57 9.88 -28.24 4.32
N ASN A 58 8.93 -28.01 3.41
CA ASN A 58 9.11 -27.07 2.29
C ASN A 58 9.38 -25.64 2.80
N ASN A 59 8.64 -25.17 3.81
CA ASN A 59 8.90 -23.86 4.43
C ASN A 59 10.32 -23.76 5.00
N LEU A 60 10.79 -24.81 5.69
CA LEU A 60 12.15 -24.83 6.24
C LEU A 60 13.22 -24.82 5.14
N LEU A 61 13.00 -25.55 4.05
CA LEU A 61 13.90 -25.56 2.89
C LEU A 61 13.97 -24.18 2.23
N ILE A 62 12.82 -23.57 1.93
CA ILE A 62 12.76 -22.23 1.32
C ILE A 62 13.39 -21.19 2.25
N ASN A 63 13.07 -21.21 3.55
CA ASN A 63 13.72 -20.32 4.53
C ASN A 63 15.23 -20.52 4.57
N HIS A 64 15.73 -21.76 4.42
CA HIS A 64 17.17 -22.02 4.37
C HIS A 64 17.79 -21.44 3.09
N MET A 65 17.18 -21.64 1.92
CA MET A 65 17.65 -21.10 0.65
C MET A 65 17.70 -19.57 0.64
N LEU A 66 16.68 -18.91 1.18
CA LEU A 66 16.55 -17.45 1.20
C LEU A 66 17.51 -16.74 2.18
N LYS A 67 18.26 -17.49 2.99
CA LYS A 67 19.35 -16.93 3.81
C LYS A 67 20.58 -16.55 2.99
N TYR A 68 20.73 -17.12 1.80
CA TYR A 68 21.89 -16.89 0.95
C TYR A 68 21.63 -15.76 -0.02
N ASP A 69 22.39 -14.67 0.14
CA ASP A 69 22.31 -13.46 -0.67
C ASP A 69 22.34 -13.76 -2.18
N TRP A 70 23.28 -14.60 -2.60
CA TRP A 70 23.42 -15.00 -3.99
C TRP A 70 22.16 -15.64 -4.60
N VAL A 71 21.44 -16.47 -3.83
CA VAL A 71 20.20 -17.13 -4.32
C VAL A 71 19.13 -16.09 -4.61
N VAL A 72 18.99 -15.11 -3.72
CA VAL A 72 17.98 -14.06 -3.84
C VAL A 72 18.36 -13.07 -4.94
N ASP A 73 19.62 -12.65 -4.97
CA ASP A 73 20.12 -11.62 -5.89
C ASP A 73 20.21 -12.15 -7.34
N GLN A 74 20.47 -13.45 -7.53
CA GLN A 74 20.44 -14.11 -8.86
C GLN A 74 19.09 -14.75 -9.19
N GLY A 75 18.05 -14.52 -8.36
CA GLY A 75 16.70 -15.04 -8.56
C GLY A 75 16.18 -14.99 -10.01
N PRO A 76 16.22 -13.83 -10.72
CA PRO A 76 15.72 -13.76 -12.09
C PRO A 76 16.44 -14.74 -13.03
N LYS A 77 17.78 -14.77 -12.99
CA LYS A 77 18.58 -15.68 -13.82
C LYS A 77 18.36 -17.15 -13.48
N LEU A 78 18.09 -17.46 -12.20
CA LEU A 78 17.76 -18.82 -11.76
C LEU A 78 16.40 -19.26 -12.32
N PHE A 79 15.41 -18.37 -12.35
CA PHE A 79 14.15 -18.64 -13.04
C PHE A 79 14.40 -18.83 -14.54
N ASP A 80 15.10 -17.92 -15.22
CA ASP A 80 15.38 -18.04 -16.65
C ASP A 80 16.07 -19.37 -16.99
N LEU A 81 17.06 -19.77 -16.19
CA LEU A 81 17.74 -21.06 -16.33
C LEU A 81 16.80 -22.24 -16.09
N LEU A 82 15.93 -22.16 -15.09
CA LEU A 82 14.92 -23.19 -14.82
C LEU A 82 13.98 -23.38 -16.01
N TYR A 83 13.48 -22.28 -16.60
CA TYR A 83 12.61 -22.33 -17.77
C TYR A 83 13.36 -22.84 -19.01
N ALA A 84 14.63 -22.47 -19.18
CA ALA A 84 15.46 -22.94 -20.28
C ALA A 84 15.76 -24.45 -20.20
N ILE A 85 16.03 -24.98 -19.00
CA ILE A 85 16.38 -26.40 -18.79
C ILE A 85 15.14 -27.29 -18.75
N CYS A 86 14.13 -26.91 -17.97
CA CYS A 86 12.99 -27.77 -17.68
C CYS A 86 11.81 -27.55 -18.64
N GLY A 87 11.80 -26.45 -19.40
CA GLY A 87 10.64 -25.98 -20.14
C GLY A 87 9.51 -25.48 -19.22
N THR A 88 8.56 -24.76 -19.80
CA THR A 88 7.49 -24.05 -19.08
C THR A 88 6.68 -24.96 -18.14
N ARG A 89 6.29 -26.14 -18.60
CA ARG A 89 5.40 -27.03 -17.83
C ARG A 89 6.05 -27.52 -16.54
N LEU A 90 7.29 -28.02 -16.61
CA LEU A 90 7.99 -28.54 -15.44
C LEU A 90 8.51 -27.40 -14.55
N ALA A 91 8.97 -26.30 -15.14
CA ALA A 91 9.33 -25.10 -14.38
C ALA A 91 8.13 -24.60 -13.55
N ASN A 92 6.96 -24.41 -14.16
CA ASN A 92 5.75 -23.99 -13.45
C ASN A 92 5.39 -24.95 -12.32
N PHE A 93 5.43 -26.26 -12.59
CA PHE A 93 5.17 -27.28 -11.57
C PHE A 93 6.12 -27.11 -10.37
N LEU A 94 7.43 -26.97 -10.61
CA LEU A 94 8.43 -26.82 -9.55
C LEU A 94 8.20 -25.54 -8.76
N VAL A 95 7.98 -24.41 -9.41
CA VAL A 95 7.71 -23.12 -8.76
C VAL A 95 6.47 -23.21 -7.88
N ASN A 96 5.36 -23.73 -8.42
CA ASN A 96 4.09 -23.85 -7.71
C ASN A 96 4.12 -24.87 -6.58
N HIS A 97 5.03 -25.84 -6.59
CA HIS A 97 5.15 -26.85 -5.54
C HIS A 97 6.24 -26.54 -4.50
N THR A 98 7.04 -25.50 -4.72
CA THR A 98 8.13 -25.08 -3.82
C THR A 98 7.86 -23.68 -3.26
N ILE A 99 8.48 -22.63 -3.80
CA ILE A 99 8.38 -21.25 -3.31
C ILE A 99 6.96 -20.69 -3.44
N GLY A 100 6.21 -21.11 -4.48
CA GLY A 100 4.80 -20.75 -4.67
C GLY A 100 3.93 -21.17 -3.49
N LYS A 101 4.05 -22.41 -3.00
CA LYS A 101 3.29 -22.88 -1.82
C LYS A 101 3.56 -22.10 -0.54
N VAL A 102 4.71 -21.43 -0.44
CA VAL A 102 5.08 -20.65 0.74
C VAL A 102 4.43 -19.27 0.71
N PHE A 103 4.42 -18.62 -0.46
CA PHE A 103 4.06 -17.20 -0.57
C PHE A 103 2.77 -16.92 -1.35
N THR A 104 2.13 -17.92 -1.95
CA THR A 104 0.88 -17.74 -2.72
C THR A 104 -0.16 -18.79 -2.35
N ALA A 105 -1.43 -18.50 -2.64
CA ALA A 105 -2.54 -19.43 -2.48
C ALA A 105 -2.73 -20.35 -3.70
N GLY A 106 -1.82 -20.31 -4.68
CA GLY A 106 -1.89 -21.10 -5.91
C GLY A 106 -2.36 -20.28 -7.12
N GLU A 107 -2.82 -20.97 -8.15
CA GLU A 107 -2.96 -20.36 -9.48
C GLU A 107 -4.32 -19.77 -9.80
N ASN A 108 -5.34 -20.10 -9.01
CA ASN A 108 -6.73 -19.78 -9.30
C ASN A 108 -7.56 -19.58 -8.02
N LEU A 109 -8.76 -19.03 -8.19
CA LEU A 109 -9.67 -18.75 -7.08
C LEU A 109 -10.12 -19.99 -6.31
N GLU A 110 -10.19 -21.16 -6.95
CA GLU A 110 -10.49 -22.42 -6.25
C GLU A 110 -9.40 -22.73 -5.21
N SER A 111 -8.14 -22.47 -5.55
CA SER A 111 -7.02 -22.68 -4.62
C SER A 111 -7.05 -21.66 -3.47
N VAL A 112 -7.49 -20.43 -3.74
CA VAL A 112 -7.79 -19.42 -2.72
C VAL A 112 -8.92 -19.91 -1.81
N GLU A 113 -10.05 -20.38 -2.35
CA GLU A 113 -11.21 -20.87 -1.58
C GLU A 113 -10.83 -22.02 -0.64
N ARG A 114 -10.02 -22.97 -1.11
CA ARG A 114 -9.48 -24.08 -0.28
C ARG A 114 -8.64 -23.54 0.87
N TYR A 115 -7.79 -22.56 0.62
CA TYR A 115 -6.99 -21.92 1.66
C TYR A 115 -7.85 -21.17 2.67
N LEU A 116 -8.78 -20.33 2.20
CA LEU A 116 -9.69 -19.57 3.08
C LEU A 116 -10.55 -20.47 3.97
N SER A 117 -10.96 -21.63 3.46
CA SER A 117 -11.81 -22.57 4.19
C SER A 117 -11.08 -23.37 5.28
N SER A 118 -9.76 -23.54 5.17
CA SER A 118 -8.93 -24.26 6.16
C SER A 118 -8.34 -23.36 7.25
N SER A 119 -8.66 -22.07 7.22
CA SER A 119 -7.93 -21.04 7.95
C SER A 119 -8.62 -20.57 9.25
N ASN A 120 -7.85 -19.94 10.14
CA ASN A 120 -8.33 -19.49 11.45
C ASN A 120 -9.49 -18.48 11.34
N ASN A 121 -10.57 -18.71 12.09
CA ASN A 121 -11.75 -17.86 12.06
C ASN A 121 -11.54 -16.40 12.52
N LYS A 122 -10.45 -16.10 13.23
CA LYS A 122 -10.12 -14.76 13.70
C LYS A 122 -9.31 -13.91 12.71
N ILE A 123 -8.84 -14.50 11.62
CA ILE A 123 -8.02 -13.82 10.61
C ILE A 123 -8.87 -13.55 9.37
N SER A 124 -8.74 -12.34 8.82
CA SER A 124 -9.38 -11.94 7.56
C SER A 124 -8.35 -11.92 6.43
N TYR A 125 -8.80 -11.81 5.19
CA TYR A 125 -7.90 -11.92 4.04
C TYR A 125 -8.06 -10.75 3.07
N ILE A 126 -6.92 -10.30 2.52
CA ILE A 126 -6.85 -9.40 1.38
C ILE A 126 -6.40 -10.28 0.21
N ILE A 127 -7.29 -10.58 -0.71
CA ILE A 127 -7.01 -11.46 -1.85
C ILE A 127 -6.44 -10.62 -2.99
N ASP A 128 -5.24 -10.95 -3.42
CA ASP A 128 -4.49 -10.23 -4.46
C ASP A 128 -4.32 -11.09 -5.69
N TYR A 129 -4.92 -10.67 -6.81
CA TYR A 129 -4.58 -11.26 -8.08
C TYR A 129 -3.29 -10.60 -8.57
N CYS A 130 -2.19 -11.36 -8.66
CA CYS A 130 -0.82 -10.86 -8.85
C CYS A 130 -0.56 -10.11 -10.16
N SER A 131 -1.56 -9.86 -10.99
CA SER A 131 -1.39 -9.17 -12.25
C SER A 131 -0.94 -7.72 -12.02
N GLU A 132 0.11 -7.36 -12.74
CA GLU A 132 0.64 -6.01 -12.91
C GLU A 132 1.06 -5.91 -14.37
N ALA A 133 0.92 -4.74 -15.01
CA ALA A 133 1.33 -4.63 -16.40
C ALA A 133 2.84 -4.61 -16.54
N VAL A 134 3.36 -5.44 -17.44
CA VAL A 134 4.75 -5.45 -17.87
C VAL A 134 4.86 -4.73 -19.21
N GLU A 135 5.79 -3.79 -19.29
CA GLU A 135 6.00 -3.00 -20.51
C GLU A 135 6.17 -3.89 -21.75
N GLY A 136 5.35 -3.64 -22.78
CA GLY A 136 5.43 -4.32 -24.07
C GLY A 136 4.85 -5.74 -24.12
N ILE A 137 4.37 -6.29 -23.00
CA ILE A 137 3.76 -7.62 -22.94
C ILE A 137 2.23 -7.53 -22.87
N ASP A 138 1.73 -6.59 -22.08
CA ASP A 138 0.33 -6.54 -21.67
C ASP A 138 -0.50 -5.47 -22.41
N ASP A 139 0.00 -4.96 -23.53
CA ASP A 139 -0.55 -3.81 -24.27
C ASP A 139 -1.79 -4.14 -25.14
N CYS A 140 -2.64 -5.08 -24.70
CA CYS A 140 -3.89 -5.39 -25.41
C CYS A 140 -5.12 -5.34 -24.48
N GLU A 141 -6.23 -4.83 -25.02
CA GLU A 141 -7.50 -4.65 -24.31
C GLU A 141 -8.03 -5.96 -23.70
N LYS A 142 -7.79 -7.09 -24.38
CA LYS A 142 -8.18 -8.42 -23.90
C LYS A 142 -7.54 -8.77 -22.55
N PHE A 143 -6.27 -8.42 -22.34
CA PHE A 143 -5.58 -8.68 -21.07
C PHE A 143 -6.26 -7.92 -19.92
N TYR A 144 -6.54 -6.63 -20.13
CA TYR A 144 -7.22 -5.78 -19.14
C TYR A 144 -8.66 -6.25 -18.85
N ASP A 145 -9.38 -6.73 -19.87
CA ASP A 145 -10.73 -7.30 -19.71
C ASP A 145 -10.71 -8.60 -18.90
N GLU A 146 -9.74 -9.49 -19.16
CA GLU A 146 -9.55 -10.73 -18.40
C GLU A 146 -9.23 -10.44 -16.92
N ASN A 147 -8.36 -9.47 -16.65
CA ASN A 147 -8.03 -9.06 -15.28
C ASN A 147 -9.24 -8.48 -14.54
N SER A 148 -10.01 -7.60 -15.19
CA SER A 148 -11.27 -7.06 -14.62
C SER A 148 -12.26 -8.18 -14.28
N SER A 149 -12.38 -9.20 -15.14
CA SER A 149 -13.21 -10.38 -14.87
C SER A 149 -12.73 -11.17 -13.65
N ILE A 150 -11.43 -11.36 -13.48
CA ILE A 150 -10.85 -12.04 -12.31
C ILE A 150 -11.08 -11.21 -11.04
N PHE A 151 -10.90 -9.89 -11.08
CA PHE A 151 -11.21 -9.04 -9.91
C PHE A 151 -12.69 -9.15 -9.52
N ARG A 152 -13.61 -9.12 -10.50
CA ARG A 152 -15.03 -9.33 -10.25
C ARG A 152 -15.32 -10.68 -9.60
N GLN A 153 -14.74 -11.77 -10.11
CA GLN A 153 -14.89 -13.09 -9.51
C GLN A 153 -14.33 -13.14 -8.08
N THR A 154 -13.20 -12.48 -7.84
CA THR A 154 -12.58 -12.37 -6.51
C THR A 154 -13.48 -11.60 -5.54
N VAL A 155 -14.13 -10.52 -5.99
CA VAL A 155 -15.14 -9.79 -5.20
C VAL A 155 -16.29 -10.71 -4.80
N LEU A 156 -16.81 -11.49 -5.75
CA LEU A 156 -17.90 -12.43 -5.49
C LEU A 156 -17.48 -13.56 -4.53
N GLU A 157 -16.24 -14.02 -4.63
CA GLU A 157 -15.66 -14.99 -3.69
C GLU A 157 -15.60 -14.44 -2.27
N CYS A 158 -15.11 -13.20 -2.10
CA CYS A 158 -15.13 -12.49 -0.82
C CYS A 158 -16.55 -12.35 -0.25
N ALA A 159 -17.55 -12.13 -1.12
CA ALA A 159 -18.94 -11.94 -0.74
C ALA A 159 -19.63 -13.22 -0.21
N LYS A 160 -19.11 -14.42 -0.50
CA LYS A 160 -19.67 -15.68 0.00
C LYS A 160 -19.66 -15.80 1.53
N LYS A 161 -18.73 -15.13 2.21
CA LYS A 161 -18.53 -15.18 3.68
C LYS A 161 -18.39 -13.77 4.27
N PRO A 162 -19.47 -12.96 4.29
CA PRO A 162 -19.43 -11.55 4.66
C PRO A 162 -18.93 -11.30 6.09
N GLU A 163 -19.10 -12.25 7.01
CA GLU A 163 -18.60 -12.20 8.38
C GLU A 163 -17.07 -12.16 8.47
N LYS A 164 -16.38 -12.72 7.46
CA LYS A 164 -14.92 -12.66 7.34
C LYS A 164 -14.43 -11.27 6.96
N LYS A 165 -15.29 -10.43 6.35
CA LYS A 165 -14.92 -9.12 5.79
C LYS A 165 -13.63 -9.19 4.98
N ASN A 166 -13.51 -10.22 4.14
CA ASN A 166 -12.41 -10.32 3.20
C ASN A 166 -12.46 -9.15 2.22
N MET A 167 -11.29 -8.80 1.70
CA MET A 167 -11.06 -7.65 0.83
C MET A 167 -10.31 -8.13 -0.40
N ILE A 168 -10.28 -7.31 -1.44
CA ILE A 168 -9.42 -7.55 -2.60
C ILE A 168 -8.34 -6.47 -2.70
N ALA A 169 -7.22 -6.80 -3.32
CA ALA A 169 -6.23 -5.83 -3.78
C ALA A 169 -6.19 -5.79 -5.31
N ILE A 170 -5.98 -4.60 -5.86
CA ILE A 170 -5.87 -4.35 -7.29
C ILE A 170 -4.62 -3.51 -7.57
N LYS A 171 -4.05 -3.68 -8.76
CA LYS A 171 -3.05 -2.77 -9.33
C LYS A 171 -3.67 -2.07 -10.52
N VAL A 172 -3.58 -0.75 -10.57
CA VAL A 172 -4.18 0.03 -11.66
C VAL A 172 -3.53 -0.35 -12.98
N SER A 173 -2.21 -0.58 -12.99
CA SER A 173 -1.49 -0.98 -14.19
C SER A 173 -2.08 -2.25 -14.86
N SER A 174 -2.70 -3.14 -14.10
CA SER A 174 -3.34 -4.35 -14.63
C SER A 174 -4.69 -4.12 -15.35
N LEU A 175 -5.16 -2.86 -15.42
CA LEU A 175 -6.49 -2.49 -15.95
C LEU A 175 -6.45 -1.44 -17.06
N ILE A 176 -5.28 -0.83 -17.31
CA ILE A 176 -5.13 0.30 -18.22
C ILE A 176 -3.80 0.20 -18.98
N ASP A 177 -3.82 0.69 -20.22
CA ASP A 177 -2.61 0.86 -21.04
C ASP A 177 -1.52 1.64 -20.29
N MET A 178 -0.31 1.07 -20.28
CA MET A 178 0.84 1.61 -19.55
C MET A 178 1.25 3.00 -20.05
N ASN A 179 1.16 3.26 -21.36
CA ASN A 179 1.53 4.56 -21.92
C ASN A 179 0.50 5.62 -21.53
N LEU A 180 -0.79 5.27 -21.55
CA LEU A 180 -1.85 6.13 -21.05
C LEU A 180 -1.66 6.44 -19.56
N LEU A 181 -1.36 5.45 -18.74
CA LEU A 181 -1.12 5.63 -17.31
C LEU A 181 0.04 6.61 -17.05
N LYS A 182 1.16 6.44 -17.75
CA LYS A 182 2.31 7.36 -17.70
C LYS A 182 1.95 8.78 -18.16
N GLN A 183 1.15 8.91 -19.20
CA GLN A 183 0.71 10.22 -19.71
C GLN A 183 -0.19 10.93 -18.70
N ILE A 184 -1.12 10.20 -18.06
CA ILE A 184 -1.98 10.74 -16.98
C ILE A 184 -1.12 11.12 -15.76
N ASN A 185 -0.08 10.33 -15.45
CA ASN A 185 0.84 10.64 -14.35
C ASN A 185 1.57 11.96 -14.59
N LYS A 186 2.07 12.16 -15.82
CA LYS A 186 2.69 13.43 -16.23
C LYS A 186 1.71 14.60 -16.19
N ALA A 187 0.48 14.40 -16.66
CA ALA A 187 -0.56 15.42 -16.59
C ALA A 187 -0.88 15.82 -15.14
N ARG A 188 -0.97 14.85 -14.22
CA ARG A 188 -1.22 15.11 -12.79
C ARG A 188 -0.10 15.95 -12.17
N LEU A 189 1.16 15.63 -12.47
CA LEU A 189 2.32 16.41 -12.03
C LEU A 189 2.29 17.84 -12.57
N ASN A 190 1.98 18.02 -13.86
CA ASN A 190 1.85 19.34 -14.47
C ASN A 190 0.76 20.18 -13.79
N ILE A 191 -0.39 19.58 -13.48
CA ILE A 191 -1.48 20.25 -12.76
C ILE A 191 -1.03 20.69 -11.37
N PHE A 192 -0.30 19.83 -10.65
CA PHE A 192 0.26 20.17 -9.34
C PHE A 192 1.22 21.36 -9.43
N GLU A 193 2.16 21.35 -10.35
CA GLU A 193 3.11 22.46 -10.54
C GLU A 193 2.44 23.76 -11.03
N MET A 194 1.34 23.64 -11.79
CA MET A 194 0.65 24.80 -12.36
C MET A 194 0.09 25.72 -11.28
N PHE A 195 -0.35 25.18 -10.14
CA PHE A 195 -0.79 25.99 -9.01
C PHE A 195 0.30 26.99 -8.56
N SER A 196 1.51 26.48 -8.34
CA SER A 196 2.65 27.29 -7.90
C SER A 196 3.06 28.32 -8.96
N LYS A 197 2.98 27.96 -10.25
CA LYS A 197 3.27 28.86 -11.38
C LYS A 197 2.26 30.01 -11.44
N ILE A 198 0.96 29.72 -11.33
CA ILE A 198 -0.11 30.74 -11.32
C ILE A 198 0.00 31.64 -10.08
N GLY A 199 0.25 31.03 -8.92
CA GLY A 199 0.30 31.73 -7.64
C GLY A 199 1.57 32.52 -7.38
N GLN A 200 2.64 32.33 -8.16
CA GLN A 200 3.96 32.92 -7.94
C GLN A 200 4.46 32.71 -6.50
N GLY A 201 4.23 31.50 -5.96
CA GLY A 201 4.58 31.13 -4.58
C GLY A 201 3.54 31.47 -3.50
N LYS A 202 2.39 32.04 -3.86
CA LYS A 202 1.27 32.24 -2.92
C LYS A 202 0.51 30.93 -2.66
N SER A 203 -0.04 30.79 -1.45
CA SER A 203 -0.86 29.64 -1.04
C SER A 203 -2.31 29.68 -1.52
N ILE A 204 -2.73 30.81 -2.11
CA ILE A 204 -4.06 31.02 -2.68
C ILE A 204 -3.88 31.69 -4.05
N ILE A 205 -4.63 31.19 -5.04
CA ILE A 205 -4.75 31.79 -6.37
C ILE A 205 -6.21 32.20 -6.63
N THR A 206 -6.46 33.08 -7.59
CA THR A 206 -7.82 33.48 -7.97
C THR A 206 -8.26 32.90 -9.32
N LEU A 207 -9.57 32.82 -9.54
CA LEU A 207 -10.14 32.46 -10.84
C LEU A 207 -9.61 33.35 -11.99
N GLU A 208 -9.43 34.64 -11.72
CA GLU A 208 -8.87 35.58 -12.69
C GLU A 208 -7.44 35.18 -13.07
N GLN A 209 -6.60 34.82 -12.10
CA GLN A 209 -5.23 34.35 -12.37
C GLN A 209 -5.24 33.04 -13.18
N VAL A 210 -6.13 32.10 -12.86
CA VAL A 210 -6.26 30.83 -13.59
C VAL A 210 -6.66 31.09 -15.05
N PHE A 211 -7.71 31.88 -15.30
CA PHE A 211 -8.18 32.14 -16.66
C PHE A 211 -7.22 33.03 -17.46
N SER A 212 -6.53 33.97 -16.81
CA SER A 212 -5.49 34.77 -17.46
C SER A 212 -4.31 33.89 -17.89
N HIS A 213 -3.87 32.98 -17.02
CA HIS A 213 -2.83 32.01 -17.36
C HIS A 213 -3.25 31.11 -18.52
N LEU A 214 -4.46 30.54 -18.47
CA LEU A 214 -4.97 29.70 -19.57
C LEU A 214 -5.04 30.47 -20.90
N LYS A 215 -5.46 31.74 -20.86
CA LYS A 215 -5.49 32.61 -22.03
C LYS A 215 -4.09 32.89 -22.60
N GLU A 216 -3.09 33.11 -21.75
CA GLU A 216 -1.68 33.25 -22.17
C GLU A 216 -1.15 31.98 -22.85
N GLN A 217 -1.65 30.82 -22.44
CA GLN A 217 -1.34 29.52 -23.06
C GLN A 217 -2.19 29.24 -24.33
N GLY A 218 -2.97 30.22 -24.80
CA GLY A 218 -3.80 30.10 -26.00
C GLY A 218 -5.18 29.48 -25.79
N ILE A 219 -5.58 29.23 -24.54
CA ILE A 219 -6.85 28.58 -24.19
C ILE A 219 -7.90 29.65 -23.84
N ASN A 220 -8.64 30.09 -24.86
CA ASN A 220 -9.71 31.08 -24.70
C ASN A 220 -11.05 30.40 -24.38
N MET A 221 -11.44 30.40 -23.11
CA MET A 221 -12.70 29.81 -22.66
C MET A 221 -13.85 30.82 -22.73
N ASN A 222 -14.98 30.42 -23.32
CA ASN A 222 -16.21 31.20 -23.28
C ASN A 222 -16.87 31.16 -21.89
N GLU A 223 -17.90 31.99 -21.66
CA GLU A 223 -18.56 32.05 -20.36
C GLU A 223 -19.13 30.71 -19.87
N ASN A 224 -19.65 29.88 -20.78
CA ASN A 224 -20.23 28.60 -20.41
C ASN A 224 -19.14 27.62 -19.97
N GLU A 225 -18.02 27.59 -20.67
CA GLU A 225 -16.85 26.76 -20.32
C GLU A 225 -16.23 27.20 -18.99
N GLN A 226 -16.14 28.52 -18.73
CA GLN A 226 -15.69 29.04 -17.44
C GLN A 226 -16.66 28.65 -16.33
N LYS A 227 -17.98 28.78 -16.55
CA LYS A 227 -19.01 28.35 -15.59
C LYS A 227 -18.92 26.85 -15.32
N GLN A 228 -18.67 26.03 -16.35
CA GLN A 228 -18.47 24.58 -16.20
C GLN A 228 -17.21 24.28 -15.39
N PHE A 229 -16.11 25.01 -15.58
CA PHE A 229 -14.90 24.83 -14.75
C PHE A 229 -15.15 25.22 -13.29
N ILE A 230 -15.78 26.37 -13.04
CA ILE A 230 -16.05 26.85 -11.68
C ILE A 230 -17.01 25.92 -10.93
N LYS A 231 -18.15 25.58 -11.54
CA LYS A 231 -19.19 24.77 -10.88
C LYS A 231 -18.97 23.27 -10.99
N GLY A 232 -18.45 22.81 -12.12
CA GLY A 232 -18.23 21.39 -12.42
C GLY A 232 -16.93 20.89 -11.80
N VAL A 233 -15.80 21.52 -12.14
CA VAL A 233 -14.48 21.10 -11.67
C VAL A 233 -14.24 21.55 -10.23
N LEU A 234 -14.26 22.86 -9.96
CA LEU A 234 -13.94 23.39 -8.62
C LEU A 234 -15.06 23.17 -7.59
N LYS A 235 -16.29 22.89 -8.05
CA LYS A 235 -17.49 22.77 -7.21
C LYS A 235 -17.76 24.04 -6.38
N PHE A 236 -17.43 25.20 -6.92
CA PHE A 236 -17.61 26.48 -6.24
C PHE A 236 -19.05 26.97 -6.27
N ASN A 237 -19.46 27.56 -5.17
CA ASN A 237 -20.69 28.32 -4.99
C ASN A 237 -20.54 29.74 -5.57
N LYS A 238 -21.67 30.43 -5.71
CA LYS A 238 -21.70 31.80 -6.23
C LYS A 238 -20.88 32.74 -5.33
N GLY A 239 -19.89 33.41 -5.92
CA GLY A 239 -19.05 34.40 -5.23
C GLY A 239 -17.70 33.85 -4.75
N GLU A 240 -17.48 32.54 -4.79
CA GLU A 240 -16.16 31.97 -4.50
C GLU A 240 -15.22 32.22 -5.68
N THR A 241 -14.08 32.87 -5.41
CA THR A 241 -13.08 33.22 -6.42
C THR A 241 -11.67 32.79 -6.05
N GLU A 242 -11.43 32.46 -4.79
CA GLU A 242 -10.14 32.04 -4.25
C GLU A 242 -10.02 30.53 -4.21
N ILE A 243 -8.88 30.02 -4.68
CA ILE A 243 -8.55 28.61 -4.76
C ILE A 243 -7.26 28.39 -3.97
N ASP A 244 -7.36 27.69 -2.86
CA ASP A 244 -6.18 27.19 -2.13
C ASP A 244 -5.65 25.89 -2.75
N GLU A 245 -4.40 25.55 -2.39
CA GLU A 245 -3.69 24.39 -2.93
C GLU A 245 -4.43 23.07 -2.71
N ILE A 246 -5.09 22.89 -1.54
CA ILE A 246 -5.81 21.65 -1.22
C ILE A 246 -7.00 21.49 -2.16
N THR A 247 -7.76 22.58 -2.39
CA THR A 247 -8.86 22.59 -3.36
C THR A 247 -8.36 22.28 -4.76
N TRP A 248 -7.32 22.98 -5.22
CA TRP A 248 -6.78 22.79 -6.55
C TRP A 248 -6.35 21.34 -6.79
N ARG A 249 -5.51 20.81 -5.89
CA ARG A 249 -4.99 19.44 -6.00
C ARG A 249 -6.10 18.42 -6.00
N TYR A 250 -7.10 18.55 -5.14
CA TYR A 250 -8.18 17.56 -5.08
C TYR A 250 -9.17 17.67 -6.24
N ARG A 251 -9.59 18.89 -6.59
CA ARG A 251 -10.70 19.12 -7.54
C ARG A 251 -10.27 19.12 -9.00
N VAL A 252 -9.07 19.63 -9.29
CA VAL A 252 -8.56 19.67 -10.67
C VAL A 252 -7.84 18.36 -10.97
N GLN A 253 -8.55 17.42 -11.57
CA GLN A 253 -8.03 16.12 -11.96
C GLN A 253 -7.59 16.13 -13.44
N PRO A 254 -6.57 15.34 -13.82
CA PRO A 254 -6.12 15.24 -15.22
C PRO A 254 -7.21 14.67 -16.12
N ILE A 255 -8.02 13.77 -15.58
CA ILE A 255 -9.15 13.20 -16.28
C ILE A 255 -10.17 12.68 -15.26
N PHE A 256 -11.45 12.85 -15.54
CA PHE A 256 -12.58 12.55 -14.67
C PHE A 256 -13.22 11.21 -15.05
N MET A 257 -13.28 10.28 -14.08
CA MET A 257 -13.83 8.93 -14.25
C MET A 257 -15.36 8.89 -14.20
N PHE A 258 -15.96 9.67 -13.29
CA PHE A 258 -17.39 9.60 -12.97
C PHE A 258 -18.18 10.84 -13.40
N GLU A 259 -17.50 11.88 -13.89
CA GLU A 259 -18.05 13.13 -14.42
C GLU A 259 -17.42 13.40 -15.80
N THR A 260 -17.61 12.45 -16.73
CA THR A 260 -16.86 12.38 -18.00
C THR A 260 -17.11 13.59 -18.90
N GLU A 261 -18.22 14.30 -18.73
CA GLU A 261 -18.52 15.55 -19.42
C GLU A 261 -17.52 16.67 -19.10
N LEU A 262 -16.87 16.63 -17.93
CA LEU A 262 -15.84 17.60 -17.54
C LEU A 262 -14.56 17.43 -18.36
N ASN A 263 -14.32 16.24 -18.92
CA ASN A 263 -13.16 15.98 -19.79
C ASN A 263 -13.23 16.78 -21.10
N ASN A 264 -14.40 17.30 -21.46
CA ASN A 264 -14.57 18.16 -22.62
C ASN A 264 -14.20 19.62 -22.39
N ASN A 265 -14.03 20.03 -21.13
CA ASN A 265 -13.68 21.41 -20.80
C ASN A 265 -12.30 21.78 -21.37
N PRO A 266 -12.15 22.95 -22.02
CA PRO A 266 -10.88 23.34 -22.66
C PRO A 266 -9.70 23.38 -21.69
N ALA A 267 -9.91 23.78 -20.43
CA ALA A 267 -8.85 23.79 -19.42
C ALA A 267 -8.36 22.37 -19.11
N ILE A 268 -9.28 21.41 -18.99
CA ILE A 268 -8.94 20.00 -18.71
C ILE A 268 -8.22 19.36 -19.91
N LYS A 269 -8.70 19.59 -21.13
CA LYS A 269 -8.04 19.13 -22.37
C LYS A 269 -6.62 19.67 -22.49
N TYR A 270 -6.41 20.94 -22.17
CA TYR A 270 -5.09 21.55 -22.13
C TYR A 270 -4.18 20.88 -21.10
N MET A 271 -4.67 20.68 -19.88
CA MET A 271 -3.88 20.13 -18.78
C MET A 271 -3.49 18.66 -19.00
N ASN A 272 -4.37 17.86 -19.64
CA ASN A 272 -4.13 16.44 -19.82
C ASN A 272 -3.36 16.08 -21.10
N ASN A 273 -3.51 16.91 -22.15
CA ASN A 273 -2.91 16.71 -23.47
C ASN A 273 -3.10 15.26 -23.99
N LEU A 274 -4.31 14.73 -23.84
CA LEU A 274 -4.69 13.39 -24.30
C LEU A 274 -5.30 13.45 -25.70
N ASN A 275 -4.94 12.49 -26.56
CA ASN A 275 -5.51 12.34 -27.90
C ASN A 275 -6.75 11.43 -27.86
N GLU A 276 -7.44 11.29 -29.00
CA GLU A 276 -8.66 10.48 -29.10
C GLU A 276 -8.44 9.01 -28.70
N LYS A 277 -7.29 8.42 -29.07
CA LYS A 277 -6.92 7.05 -28.66
C LYS A 277 -6.82 6.93 -27.14
N HIS A 278 -6.18 7.90 -26.48
CA HIS A 278 -6.07 7.93 -25.02
C HIS A 278 -7.44 8.05 -24.34
N LEU A 279 -8.34 8.88 -24.88
CA LEU A 279 -9.69 9.03 -24.34
C LEU A 279 -10.49 7.73 -24.48
N PHE A 280 -10.41 7.07 -25.65
CA PHE A 280 -11.03 5.77 -25.86
C PHE A 280 -10.53 4.71 -24.88
N LEU A 281 -9.20 4.58 -24.72
CA LEU A 281 -8.60 3.64 -23.76
C LEU A 281 -9.00 3.96 -22.30
N PHE A 282 -9.17 5.23 -21.98
CA PHE A 282 -9.64 5.65 -20.65
C PHE A 282 -11.12 5.29 -20.41
N GLU A 283 -11.99 5.44 -21.41
CA GLU A 283 -13.38 4.99 -21.33
C GLU A 283 -13.46 3.49 -21.07
N GLN A 284 -12.64 2.70 -21.77
CA GLN A 284 -12.53 1.25 -21.54
C GLN A 284 -12.05 0.92 -20.13
N PHE A 285 -11.07 1.66 -19.60
CA PHE A 285 -10.63 1.54 -18.21
C PHE A 285 -11.74 1.83 -17.20
N ILE A 286 -12.56 2.87 -17.42
CA ILE A 286 -13.69 3.18 -16.54
C ILE A 286 -14.67 2.00 -16.47
N GLU A 287 -15.03 1.43 -17.62
CA GLU A 287 -15.97 0.31 -17.68
C GLU A 287 -15.39 -0.94 -16.97
N ARG A 288 -14.09 -1.21 -17.12
CA ARG A 288 -13.41 -2.26 -16.35
C ARG A 288 -13.45 -2.04 -14.85
N VAL A 289 -13.25 -0.80 -14.39
CA VAL A 289 -13.31 -0.47 -12.96
C VAL A 289 -14.72 -0.67 -12.42
N LYS A 290 -15.74 -0.13 -13.11
CA LYS A 290 -17.15 -0.31 -12.71
C LYS A 290 -17.55 -1.79 -12.66
N TYR A 291 -17.07 -2.60 -13.60
CA TYR A 291 -17.42 -4.01 -13.72
C TYR A 291 -17.18 -4.83 -12.43
N PHE A 292 -16.09 -4.55 -11.70
CA PHE A 292 -15.84 -5.19 -10.40
C PHE A 292 -16.21 -4.30 -9.20
N MET A 293 -16.16 -2.96 -9.31
CA MET A 293 -16.50 -2.06 -8.21
C MET A 293 -18.00 -2.03 -7.89
N ASP A 294 -18.88 -2.17 -8.87
CA ASP A 294 -20.33 -2.21 -8.64
C ASP A 294 -20.74 -3.41 -7.78
N PRO A 295 -20.33 -4.67 -8.10
CA PRO A 295 -20.49 -5.79 -7.19
C PRO A 295 -19.79 -5.59 -5.84
N ALA A 296 -18.63 -4.92 -5.79
CA ALA A 296 -17.92 -4.67 -4.54
C ALA A 296 -18.72 -3.75 -3.62
N LEU A 297 -19.31 -2.69 -4.16
CA LEU A 297 -20.20 -1.77 -3.44
C LEU A 297 -21.44 -2.52 -2.94
N GLN A 298 -22.12 -3.27 -3.81
CA GLN A 298 -23.32 -4.05 -3.47
C GLN A 298 -23.07 -5.03 -2.33
N ASN A 299 -21.93 -5.73 -2.36
CA ASN A 299 -21.57 -6.75 -1.38
C ASN A 299 -20.73 -6.21 -0.20
N LYS A 300 -20.45 -4.89 -0.18
CA LYS A 300 -19.60 -4.23 0.83
C LYS A 300 -18.19 -4.85 0.95
N VAL A 301 -17.66 -5.35 -0.16
CA VAL A 301 -16.29 -5.88 -0.24
C VAL A 301 -15.34 -4.72 -0.45
N CYS A 302 -14.39 -4.53 0.47
CA CYS A 302 -13.42 -3.45 0.34
C CYS A 302 -12.37 -3.76 -0.75
N VAL A 303 -11.92 -2.72 -1.43
CA VAL A 303 -10.92 -2.76 -2.50
C VAL A 303 -9.71 -1.94 -2.08
N MET A 304 -8.53 -2.55 -2.10
CA MET A 304 -7.25 -1.89 -1.87
C MET A 304 -6.58 -1.59 -3.20
N VAL A 305 -6.32 -0.32 -3.47
CA VAL A 305 -5.49 0.09 -4.59
C VAL A 305 -4.04 0.03 -4.14
N ASP A 306 -3.27 -0.87 -4.72
CA ASP A 306 -1.84 -0.98 -4.44
C ASP A 306 -1.07 0.18 -5.06
N ALA A 307 -0.03 0.61 -4.35
CA ALA A 307 0.93 1.58 -4.84
C ALA A 307 2.00 0.87 -5.65
N GLU A 308 2.41 1.48 -6.75
CA GLU A 308 3.35 0.93 -7.73
C GLU A 308 4.61 1.84 -7.76
N GLN A 309 5.33 1.88 -8.88
CA GLN A 309 6.53 2.70 -9.02
C GLN A 309 6.20 4.21 -9.08
N THR A 310 7.16 5.05 -8.70
CA THR A 310 6.96 6.51 -8.60
C THR A 310 6.55 7.19 -9.90
N TYR A 311 6.94 6.61 -11.06
CA TYR A 311 6.57 7.14 -12.38
C TYR A 311 5.10 6.85 -12.79
N LEU A 312 4.35 6.08 -11.98
CA LEU A 312 2.91 5.81 -12.14
C LEU A 312 2.06 6.37 -10.98
N GLN A 313 2.69 6.62 -9.83
CA GLN A 313 1.98 6.79 -8.57
C GLN A 313 1.03 8.00 -8.54
N TRP A 314 1.33 9.10 -9.23
CA TRP A 314 0.44 10.27 -9.27
C TRP A 314 -0.86 9.98 -10.05
N ALA A 315 -0.80 9.16 -11.10
CA ALA A 315 -2.01 8.71 -11.80
C ALA A 315 -2.83 7.76 -10.94
N ILE A 316 -2.17 6.80 -10.28
CA ILE A 316 -2.81 5.84 -9.35
C ILE A 316 -3.50 6.58 -8.21
N ASP A 317 -2.86 7.63 -7.68
CA ASP A 317 -3.44 8.49 -6.65
C ASP A 317 -4.66 9.24 -7.17
N SER A 318 -4.56 9.86 -8.34
CA SER A 318 -5.71 10.51 -9.00
C SER A 318 -6.91 9.57 -9.14
N PHE A 319 -6.70 8.33 -9.57
CA PHE A 319 -7.79 7.35 -9.68
C PHE A 319 -8.31 6.90 -8.32
N SER A 320 -7.41 6.65 -7.37
CA SER A 320 -7.80 6.27 -6.00
C SER A 320 -8.63 7.36 -5.34
N GLU A 321 -8.23 8.63 -5.46
CA GLU A 321 -8.96 9.78 -4.96
C GLU A 321 -10.37 9.89 -5.55
N GLN A 322 -10.51 9.68 -6.86
CA GLN A 322 -11.81 9.69 -7.52
C GLN A 322 -12.69 8.51 -7.10
N MET A 323 -12.10 7.32 -6.95
CA MET A 323 -12.81 6.14 -6.44
C MET A 323 -13.23 6.31 -4.97
N GLU A 324 -12.38 6.87 -4.11
CA GLU A 324 -12.75 7.22 -2.73
C GLU A 324 -13.87 8.26 -2.73
N ALA A 325 -13.76 9.32 -3.53
CA ALA A 325 -14.77 10.37 -3.63
C ALA A 325 -16.12 9.86 -4.12
N TYR A 326 -16.15 8.81 -4.95
CA TYR A 326 -17.38 8.22 -5.47
C TYR A 326 -17.94 7.13 -4.54
N TYR A 327 -17.12 6.17 -4.13
CA TYR A 327 -17.58 4.96 -3.41
C TYR A 327 -17.55 5.09 -1.88
N ASN A 328 -16.73 5.98 -1.30
CA ASN A 328 -16.60 6.10 0.17
C ASN A 328 -17.62 7.07 0.79
N GLN A 329 -18.89 7.00 0.42
CA GLN A 329 -19.93 7.91 0.94
C GLN A 329 -20.31 7.62 2.39
N ASN A 330 -20.81 6.41 2.65
CA ASN A 330 -21.33 6.00 3.97
C ASN A 330 -20.40 5.03 4.71
N GLN A 331 -19.40 4.49 4.01
CA GLN A 331 -18.42 3.56 4.53
C GLN A 331 -17.15 3.65 3.68
N THR A 332 -15.99 3.39 4.27
CA THR A 332 -14.75 3.19 3.51
C THR A 332 -14.81 1.86 2.77
N LEU A 333 -14.94 1.91 1.44
CA LEU A 333 -14.88 0.78 0.52
C LEU A 333 -13.51 0.70 -0.15
N VAL A 334 -12.95 1.84 -0.54
CA VAL A 334 -11.68 1.99 -1.25
C VAL A 334 -10.59 2.43 -0.27
N TYR A 335 -9.41 1.80 -0.38
CA TYR A 335 -8.21 2.18 0.35
C TYR A 335 -7.08 2.47 -0.63
N ASN A 336 -6.42 3.61 -0.48
CA ASN A 336 -5.20 3.96 -1.20
C ASN A 336 -3.95 3.56 -0.42
N THR A 337 -2.88 3.13 -1.10
CA THR A 337 -1.63 2.66 -0.48
C THR A 337 -0.56 3.76 -0.45
N PHE A 338 0.09 3.89 0.72
CA PHE A 338 1.09 4.91 1.02
C PHE A 338 2.42 4.25 1.35
N GLN A 339 3.42 4.49 0.50
CA GLN A 339 4.74 3.88 0.61
C GLN A 339 5.71 4.78 1.37
N ASN A 340 6.06 4.41 2.59
CA ASN A 340 6.80 5.27 3.52
C ASN A 340 8.32 5.26 3.32
N TYR A 341 8.84 4.47 2.40
CA TYR A 341 10.23 4.57 1.95
C TYR A 341 10.47 5.82 1.08
N LEU A 342 9.43 6.46 0.54
CA LEU A 342 9.57 7.67 -0.27
C LEU A 342 9.63 8.92 0.61
N LYS A 343 10.52 9.86 0.26
CA LYS A 343 10.67 11.16 0.94
C LYS A 343 9.37 11.99 0.92
N GLN A 344 8.65 11.96 -0.21
CA GLN A 344 7.42 12.73 -0.42
C GLN A 344 6.20 12.24 0.38
N THR A 345 6.26 11.03 0.97
CA THR A 345 5.08 10.43 1.61
C THR A 345 4.63 11.22 2.85
N LYS A 346 5.53 11.95 3.49
CA LYS A 346 5.18 12.89 4.56
C LYS A 346 4.12 13.90 4.09
N ASP A 347 4.40 14.58 2.98
CA ASP A 347 3.54 15.66 2.48
C ASP A 347 2.26 15.10 1.84
N ARG A 348 2.33 13.87 1.31
CA ARG A 348 1.15 13.15 0.83
C ARG A 348 0.18 12.84 1.98
N VAL A 349 0.66 12.35 3.12
CA VAL A 349 -0.18 12.09 4.31
C VAL A 349 -0.77 13.39 4.87
N ASP A 350 0.03 14.45 4.93
CA ASP A 350 -0.43 15.76 5.42
C ASP A 350 -1.55 16.31 4.51
N PHE A 351 -1.38 16.20 3.19
CA PHE A 351 -2.39 16.57 2.21
C PHE A 351 -3.66 15.74 2.36
N GLU A 352 -3.58 14.42 2.48
CA GLU A 352 -4.75 13.55 2.64
C GLU A 352 -5.59 13.90 3.87
N LEU A 353 -4.93 14.14 5.00
CA LEU A 353 -5.59 14.54 6.23
C LEU A 353 -6.24 15.92 6.10
N ALA A 354 -5.57 16.87 5.47
CA ALA A 354 -6.12 18.21 5.25
C ALA A 354 -7.32 18.16 4.29
N LYS A 355 -7.20 17.40 3.19
CA LYS A 355 -8.26 17.14 2.21
C LYS A 355 -9.48 16.50 2.86
N ALA A 356 -9.30 15.42 3.62
CA ALA A 356 -10.41 14.74 4.29
C ALA A 356 -11.11 15.63 5.32
N ASN A 357 -10.35 16.39 6.10
CA ASN A 357 -10.92 17.32 7.08
C ASN A 357 -11.70 18.46 6.42
N LYS A 358 -11.20 18.98 5.29
CA LYS A 358 -11.81 20.07 4.53
C LYS A 358 -13.10 19.64 3.81
N PHE A 359 -13.03 18.53 3.08
CA PHE A 359 -14.13 18.05 2.24
C PHE A 359 -15.02 17.01 2.93
N LYS A 360 -14.76 16.71 4.20
CA LYS A 360 -15.51 15.73 5.02
C LYS A 360 -15.57 14.34 4.37
N LEU A 361 -14.43 13.87 3.86
CA LEU A 361 -14.33 12.60 3.13
C LEU A 361 -14.01 11.44 4.08
N ASN A 362 -14.57 10.26 3.81
CA ASN A 362 -14.10 9.01 4.40
C ASN A 362 -12.90 8.50 3.58
N ILE A 363 -11.69 8.57 4.14
CA ILE A 363 -10.48 8.11 3.47
C ILE A 363 -10.00 6.77 4.04
N GLY A 364 -9.52 5.89 3.15
CA GLY A 364 -8.94 4.61 3.51
C GLY A 364 -7.46 4.61 3.16
N ILE A 365 -6.58 4.44 4.15
CA ILE A 365 -5.14 4.47 3.92
C ILE A 365 -4.50 3.16 4.32
N LYS A 366 -3.79 2.52 3.39
CA LYS A 366 -2.90 1.38 3.64
C LYS A 366 -1.46 1.87 3.73
N MET A 367 -0.91 1.87 4.94
CA MET A 367 0.47 2.23 5.21
C MET A 367 1.38 1.03 5.04
N VAL A 368 2.31 1.13 4.10
CA VAL A 368 3.39 0.15 3.87
C VAL A 368 4.75 0.82 3.97
N ARG A 369 5.80 0.02 4.13
CA ARG A 369 7.16 0.52 3.87
C ARG A 369 7.33 0.83 2.38
N GLY A 370 7.09 -0.15 1.52
CA GLY A 370 7.28 -0.05 0.06
C GLY A 370 8.04 -1.27 -0.48
N ALA A 371 7.80 -1.61 -1.74
CA ALA A 371 8.33 -2.83 -2.36
C ALA A 371 9.35 -2.57 -3.49
N TYR A 372 9.43 -1.34 -4.01
CA TYR A 372 10.20 -1.01 -5.23
C TYR A 372 11.54 -0.30 -4.95
N MET A 373 12.06 -0.32 -3.71
CA MET A 373 13.27 0.41 -3.28
C MET A 373 14.50 0.21 -4.18
N VAL A 374 14.72 -1.03 -4.64
CA VAL A 374 15.88 -1.38 -5.48
C VAL A 374 15.71 -0.79 -6.88
N GLU A 375 14.53 -0.94 -7.47
CA GLU A 375 14.21 -0.42 -8.80
C GLU A 375 14.21 1.12 -8.81
N GLU A 376 13.66 1.77 -7.80
CA GLU A 376 13.68 3.23 -7.67
C GLU A 376 15.10 3.79 -7.55
N SER A 377 15.95 3.14 -6.74
CA SER A 377 17.36 3.57 -6.59
C SER A 377 18.13 3.42 -7.89
N LYS A 378 17.90 2.31 -8.60
CA LYS A 378 18.50 2.07 -9.91
C LYS A 378 18.02 3.11 -10.93
N LEU A 379 16.71 3.35 -11.01
CA LEU A 379 16.12 4.33 -11.93
C LEU A 379 16.65 5.75 -11.68
N ALA A 380 16.78 6.16 -10.42
CA ALA A 380 17.34 7.45 -10.06
C ALA A 380 18.82 7.58 -10.49
N SER A 381 19.61 6.52 -10.27
CA SER A 381 21.01 6.45 -10.72
C SER A 381 21.12 6.52 -12.24
N ASP A 382 20.35 5.70 -12.96
CA ASP A 382 20.35 5.64 -14.43
C ASP A 382 19.93 6.99 -15.06
N GLN A 383 19.08 7.75 -14.38
CA GLN A 383 18.61 9.08 -14.82
C GLN A 383 19.42 10.26 -14.26
N ALA A 384 20.47 10.01 -13.46
CA ALA A 384 21.22 11.04 -12.73
C ALA A 384 20.31 12.02 -11.94
N LYS A 385 19.25 11.49 -11.32
CA LYS A 385 18.30 12.24 -10.47
C LYS A 385 18.50 11.91 -9.00
N GLU A 386 17.95 12.76 -8.13
CA GLU A 386 17.91 12.47 -6.70
C GLU A 386 17.14 11.16 -6.44
N ASN A 387 17.69 10.32 -5.56
CA ASN A 387 17.00 9.11 -5.13
C ASN A 387 15.74 9.50 -4.33
N PRO A 388 14.54 9.10 -4.76
CA PRO A 388 13.29 9.48 -4.10
C PRO A 388 13.08 8.80 -2.74
N ILE A 389 13.92 7.82 -2.39
CA ILE A 389 13.79 7.05 -1.16
C ILE A 389 14.52 7.71 0.02
N ASN A 390 14.04 7.46 1.23
CA ASN A 390 14.67 7.91 2.47
C ASN A 390 16.06 7.27 2.67
N ASP A 391 16.92 7.97 3.42
CA ASP A 391 18.29 7.55 3.68
C ASP A 391 18.34 6.38 4.67
N GLY A 392 18.12 5.17 4.16
CA GLY A 392 18.27 3.94 4.91
C GLY A 392 17.05 3.54 5.75
N TYR A 393 17.27 2.52 6.57
CA TYR A 393 16.22 1.82 7.31
C TYR A 393 15.62 2.68 8.44
N GLU A 394 16.48 3.41 9.15
CA GLU A 394 16.13 4.23 10.30
C GLU A 394 15.29 5.44 9.86
N ALA A 395 15.71 6.15 8.81
CA ALA A 395 14.95 7.27 8.24
C ALA A 395 13.58 6.81 7.74
N THR A 396 13.52 5.67 7.05
CA THR A 396 12.25 5.07 6.63
C THR A 396 11.36 4.68 7.82
N THR A 397 11.95 4.17 8.90
CA THR A 397 11.19 3.80 10.11
C THR A 397 10.64 5.04 10.82
N ALA A 398 11.42 6.12 10.94
CA ALA A 398 10.96 7.39 11.47
C ALA A 398 9.81 7.98 10.61
N MET A 399 9.89 7.88 9.29
CA MET A 399 8.80 8.27 8.38
C MET A 399 7.51 7.48 8.66
N ILE A 400 7.62 6.14 8.79
CA ILE A 400 6.48 5.26 9.12
C ILE A 400 5.85 5.67 10.46
N GLU A 401 6.65 5.81 11.52
CA GLU A 401 6.17 6.13 12.86
C GLU A 401 5.47 7.49 12.90
N ARG A 402 6.09 8.51 12.29
CA ARG A 402 5.52 9.85 12.16
C ARG A 402 4.18 9.84 11.45
N ASN A 403 4.09 9.17 10.30
CA ASN A 403 2.86 9.16 9.51
C ASN A 403 1.76 8.34 10.19
N LEU A 404 2.08 7.20 10.80
CA LEU A 404 1.12 6.42 11.58
C LEU A 404 0.58 7.20 12.77
N GLU A 405 1.43 7.92 13.50
CA GLU A 405 1.01 8.77 14.60
C GLU A 405 0.03 9.86 14.12
N GLN A 406 0.36 10.58 13.04
CA GLN A 406 -0.54 11.59 12.47
C GLN A 406 -1.90 11.02 12.05
N LEU A 407 -1.92 9.85 11.41
CA LEU A 407 -3.15 9.20 10.98
C LEU A 407 -3.99 8.76 12.18
N ILE A 408 -3.36 8.11 13.17
CA ILE A 408 -4.03 7.60 14.38
C ILE A 408 -4.63 8.74 15.19
N LEU A 409 -3.91 9.86 15.35
CA LEU A 409 -4.40 11.06 16.03
C LEU A 409 -5.58 11.73 15.29
N ASN A 410 -5.71 11.50 13.99
CA ASN A 410 -6.81 12.05 13.18
C ASN A 410 -8.05 11.17 13.09
N ILE A 411 -8.01 9.90 13.53
CA ILE A 411 -9.15 8.96 13.47
C ILE A 411 -10.43 9.52 14.09
N ARG A 412 -10.33 10.40 15.11
CA ARG A 412 -11.49 11.02 15.76
C ARG A 412 -12.00 12.29 15.06
N LYS A 413 -11.17 12.92 14.22
CA LYS A 413 -11.48 14.20 13.54
C LYS A 413 -12.13 13.99 12.18
N SER A 414 -11.68 12.95 11.49
CA SER A 414 -12.17 12.51 10.19
C SER A 414 -12.37 10.99 10.25
N PRO A 415 -13.38 10.44 9.56
CA PRO A 415 -13.60 9.00 9.43
C PRO A 415 -12.51 8.32 8.57
N THR A 416 -11.27 8.43 9.03
CA THR A 416 -10.06 7.86 8.43
C THR A 416 -9.90 6.43 8.94
N LYS A 417 -9.71 5.48 8.03
CA LYS A 417 -9.33 4.10 8.35
C LYS A 417 -7.91 3.82 7.92
N VAL A 418 -7.14 3.21 8.80
CA VAL A 418 -5.70 2.98 8.63
C VAL A 418 -5.42 1.49 8.66
N PHE A 419 -4.86 0.98 7.57
CA PHE A 419 -4.24 -0.33 7.48
C PHE A 419 -2.75 -0.20 7.77
N VAL A 420 -2.29 -0.82 8.85
CA VAL A 420 -0.88 -0.94 9.22
C VAL A 420 -0.35 -2.25 8.64
N ALA A 421 0.22 -2.17 7.44
CA ALA A 421 0.78 -3.33 6.74
C ALA A 421 2.28 -3.48 7.06
N SER A 422 2.59 -4.18 8.16
CA SER A 422 3.96 -4.36 8.64
C SER A 422 4.20 -5.73 9.28
N HIS A 423 5.36 -6.29 8.97
CA HIS A 423 5.93 -7.48 9.61
C HIS A 423 6.86 -7.15 10.78
N ASN A 424 7.22 -5.88 10.95
CA ASN A 424 8.14 -5.46 12.00
C ASN A 424 7.39 -5.35 13.33
N GLU A 425 7.71 -6.26 14.26
CA GLU A 425 7.15 -6.31 15.61
C GLU A 425 7.27 -4.98 16.35
N LYS A 426 8.36 -4.22 16.16
CA LYS A 426 8.53 -2.90 16.80
C LYS A 426 7.50 -1.89 16.29
N THR A 427 7.25 -1.88 14.98
CA THR A 427 6.22 -1.01 14.37
C THR A 427 4.83 -1.41 14.85
N VAL A 428 4.56 -2.71 14.98
CA VAL A 428 3.29 -3.22 15.50
C VAL A 428 3.09 -2.78 16.94
N GLU A 429 4.08 -2.95 17.81
CA GLU A 429 3.98 -2.53 19.21
C GLU A 429 3.88 -1.02 19.37
N PHE A 430 4.61 -0.24 18.57
CA PHE A 430 4.45 1.22 18.53
C PHE A 430 3.00 1.63 18.25
N VAL A 431 2.34 1.00 17.28
CA VAL A 431 0.93 1.26 16.96
C VAL A 431 0.00 0.81 18.09
N LYS A 432 0.23 -0.37 18.67
CA LYS A 432 -0.56 -0.85 19.81
C LYS A 432 -0.49 0.11 20.99
N GLU A 433 0.71 0.63 21.29
CA GLU A 433 0.92 1.63 22.34
C GLU A 433 0.20 2.94 22.01
N LEU A 434 0.27 3.42 20.77
CA LEU A 434 -0.49 4.60 20.34
C LEU A 434 -2.00 4.39 20.50
N MET A 435 -2.53 3.26 20.05
CA MET A 435 -3.94 2.92 20.21
C MET A 435 -4.33 2.92 21.69
N HIS A 436 -3.54 2.29 22.56
CA HIS A 436 -3.78 2.27 24.00
C HIS A 436 -3.76 3.68 24.60
N ARG A 437 -2.72 4.47 24.33
CA ARG A 437 -2.57 5.86 24.81
C ARG A 437 -3.74 6.76 24.38
N HIS A 438 -4.30 6.51 23.20
CA HIS A 438 -5.43 7.27 22.66
C HIS A 438 -6.79 6.58 22.84
N SER A 439 -6.87 5.56 23.71
CA SER A 439 -8.10 4.82 24.02
C SER A 439 -8.84 4.35 22.76
N ILE A 440 -8.10 3.90 21.75
CA ILE A 440 -8.65 3.26 20.55
C ILE A 440 -8.80 1.78 20.86
N PRO A 441 -10.03 1.23 20.80
CA PRO A 441 -10.24 -0.17 21.13
C PRO A 441 -9.58 -1.09 20.11
N ASN A 442 -8.97 -2.16 20.60
CA ASN A 442 -8.51 -3.29 19.79
C ASN A 442 -9.70 -4.10 19.22
N GLN A 443 -10.72 -4.35 20.05
CA GLN A 443 -11.89 -5.13 19.69
C GLN A 443 -12.94 -4.31 18.93
N GLY A 444 -13.51 -4.93 17.89
CA GLY A 444 -14.50 -4.26 17.01
C GLY A 444 -13.91 -3.13 16.15
N GLY A 445 -12.62 -2.82 16.32
CA GLY A 445 -11.93 -1.68 15.72
C GLY A 445 -12.07 -1.67 14.20
N ILE A 446 -12.82 -0.69 13.70
CA ILE A 446 -12.97 -0.39 12.26
C ILE A 446 -11.94 0.63 11.77
N TYR A 447 -11.18 1.26 12.67
CA TYR A 447 -10.34 2.41 12.36
C TYR A 447 -8.86 2.06 12.17
N VAL A 448 -8.31 1.13 12.96
CA VAL A 448 -6.94 0.63 12.80
C VAL A 448 -7.00 -0.86 12.56
N LEU A 449 -6.48 -1.26 11.40
CA LEU A 449 -6.47 -2.61 10.89
C LEU A 449 -5.02 -3.01 10.67
N PHE A 450 -4.65 -4.23 10.97
CA PHE A 450 -3.30 -4.73 10.68
C PHE A 450 -3.32 -5.62 9.44
N ALA A 451 -2.22 -5.65 8.71
CA ALA A 451 -2.04 -6.58 7.60
C ALA A 451 -0.63 -7.14 7.55
N GLN A 452 -0.53 -8.41 7.14
CA GLN A 452 0.73 -9.11 6.95
C GLN A 452 0.65 -9.98 5.69
N LEU A 453 1.76 -10.11 4.97
CA LEU A 453 1.87 -11.04 3.85
C LEU A 453 1.65 -12.49 4.30
N TYR A 454 1.02 -13.24 3.42
CA TYR A 454 0.96 -14.69 3.51
C TYR A 454 2.38 -15.29 3.46
N GLY A 455 2.62 -16.34 4.24
CA GLY A 455 3.94 -16.98 4.36
C GLY A 455 4.94 -16.27 5.29
N LEU A 456 4.61 -15.08 5.81
CA LEU A 456 5.53 -14.27 6.61
C LEU A 456 4.97 -13.86 7.98
N SER A 457 5.80 -13.99 9.01
CA SER A 457 5.53 -13.51 10.38
C SER A 457 4.20 -13.99 10.96
N ASP A 458 3.82 -15.26 10.71
CA ASP A 458 2.57 -15.84 11.21
C ASP A 458 2.40 -15.65 12.73
N HIS A 459 3.48 -15.71 13.51
CA HIS A 459 3.44 -15.50 14.96
C HIS A 459 2.85 -14.15 15.35
N VAL A 460 3.22 -13.07 14.65
CA VAL A 460 2.67 -11.73 14.86
C VAL A 460 1.19 -11.67 14.47
N THR A 461 0.80 -12.33 13.37
CA THR A 461 -0.60 -12.41 12.94
C THR A 461 -1.48 -13.04 14.02
N TYR A 462 -1.05 -14.18 14.55
CA TYR A 462 -1.80 -14.92 15.57
C TYR A 462 -1.80 -14.20 16.92
N GLN A 463 -0.70 -13.51 17.29
CA GLN A 463 -0.67 -12.66 18.46
C GLN A 463 -1.73 -11.55 18.37
N LEU A 464 -1.72 -10.77 17.28
CA LEU A 464 -2.68 -9.69 17.08
C LEU A 464 -4.13 -10.19 17.12
N ALA A 465 -4.41 -11.33 16.46
CA ALA A 465 -5.72 -11.97 16.50
C ALA A 465 -6.13 -12.42 17.93
N SER A 466 -5.18 -12.93 18.72
CA SER A 466 -5.42 -13.36 20.10
C SER A 466 -5.69 -12.19 21.05
N GLU A 467 -5.05 -11.06 20.78
CA GLU A 467 -5.21 -9.80 21.51
C GLU A 467 -6.46 -9.02 21.05
N GLY A 468 -7.24 -9.55 20.11
CA GLY A 468 -8.52 -8.99 19.65
C GLY A 468 -8.41 -7.93 18.56
N TYR A 469 -7.21 -7.66 18.03
CA TYR A 469 -7.03 -6.73 16.91
C TYR A 469 -7.56 -7.34 15.61
N ARG A 470 -8.09 -6.47 14.73
CA ARG A 470 -8.47 -6.87 13.39
C ARG A 470 -7.23 -6.98 12.50
N ILE A 471 -6.90 -8.21 12.10
CA ILE A 471 -5.70 -8.55 11.34
C ILE A 471 -6.06 -9.28 10.05
N TYR A 472 -5.36 -8.91 8.98
CA TYR A 472 -5.50 -9.46 7.65
C TYR A 472 -4.23 -10.18 7.20
N LYS A 473 -4.39 -11.29 6.47
CA LYS A 473 -3.34 -11.85 5.63
C LYS A 473 -3.54 -11.40 4.18
N TYR A 474 -2.48 -10.88 3.58
CA TYR A 474 -2.44 -10.53 2.17
C TYR A 474 -2.04 -11.78 1.36
N VAL A 475 -2.98 -12.28 0.56
CA VAL A 475 -2.97 -13.60 -0.06
C VAL A 475 -2.92 -13.47 -1.58
N PRO A 476 -1.75 -13.68 -2.18
CA PRO A 476 -1.56 -13.58 -3.62
C PRO A 476 -1.97 -14.86 -4.34
N PHE A 477 -2.48 -14.73 -5.56
CA PHE A 477 -2.77 -15.84 -6.46
C PHE A 477 -2.67 -15.41 -7.92
N GLY A 478 -2.55 -16.37 -8.84
CA GLY A 478 -2.55 -16.12 -10.28
C GLY A 478 -1.71 -17.12 -11.04
N LYS A 479 -1.69 -17.04 -12.38
CA LYS A 479 -0.84 -17.92 -13.19
C LYS A 479 0.62 -17.81 -12.76
N THR A 480 1.37 -18.90 -12.89
CA THR A 480 2.76 -18.97 -12.40
C THR A 480 3.60 -17.81 -12.92
N GLU A 481 3.50 -17.52 -14.22
CA GLU A 481 4.30 -16.53 -14.91
C GLU A 481 4.08 -15.12 -14.34
N ILE A 482 2.83 -14.76 -14.05
CA ILE A 482 2.50 -13.44 -13.45
C ILE A 482 2.87 -13.37 -11.96
N MET A 483 3.03 -14.52 -11.29
CA MET A 483 3.45 -14.56 -9.89
C MET A 483 4.97 -14.44 -9.72
N ILE A 484 5.79 -14.69 -10.74
CA ILE A 484 7.26 -14.68 -10.61
C ILE A 484 7.79 -13.33 -10.08
N PRO A 485 7.42 -12.16 -10.63
CA PRO A 485 7.89 -10.88 -10.11
C PRO A 485 7.53 -10.68 -8.63
N TYR A 486 6.30 -11.07 -8.27
CA TYR A 486 5.84 -11.06 -6.88
C TYR A 486 6.72 -11.96 -5.98
N LEU A 487 6.98 -13.20 -6.39
CA LEU A 487 7.78 -14.17 -5.63
C LEU A 487 9.21 -13.67 -5.43
N MET A 488 9.80 -13.02 -6.42
CA MET A 488 11.13 -12.43 -6.32
C MET A 488 11.18 -11.31 -5.28
N ARG A 489 10.19 -10.41 -5.27
CA ARG A 489 10.08 -9.37 -4.22
C ARG A 489 9.86 -9.98 -2.84
N ARG A 490 9.09 -11.06 -2.74
CA ARG A 490 8.93 -11.81 -1.47
C ARG A 490 10.21 -12.48 -1.00
N ALA A 491 11.01 -13.03 -1.89
CA ALA A 491 12.32 -13.58 -1.56
C ALA A 491 13.24 -12.49 -0.95
N GLN A 492 13.29 -11.31 -1.58
CA GLN A 492 14.09 -10.17 -1.10
C GLN A 492 13.63 -9.64 0.26
N GLU A 493 12.32 -9.57 0.51
CA GLU A 493 11.78 -9.16 1.81
C GLU A 493 12.02 -10.21 2.89
N THR A 494 11.79 -11.48 2.56
CA THR A 494 11.97 -12.62 3.48
C THR A 494 13.42 -12.72 3.94
N LYS A 495 14.38 -12.49 3.05
CA LYS A 495 15.81 -12.39 3.39
C LYS A 495 16.05 -11.45 4.57
N LYS A 496 15.49 -10.23 4.51
CA LYS A 496 15.61 -9.22 5.58
C LYS A 496 14.93 -9.65 6.88
N VAL A 497 13.77 -10.30 6.78
CA VAL A 497 13.05 -10.83 7.96
C VAL A 497 13.84 -11.96 8.63
N LEU A 498 14.38 -12.90 7.85
CA LEU A 498 15.16 -14.02 8.37
C LEU A 498 16.50 -13.61 8.99
N GLN A 499 17.12 -12.53 8.48
CA GLN A 499 18.30 -11.94 9.07
C GLN A 499 18.02 -11.24 10.41
N SER A 500 16.81 -10.70 10.58
CA SER A 500 16.42 -9.95 11.79
C SER A 500 15.70 -10.78 12.85
N SER A 501 15.09 -11.91 12.50
CA SER A 501 14.37 -12.79 13.43
C SER A 501 14.43 -14.26 13.02
N THR A 502 14.95 -15.10 13.93
CA THR A 502 14.98 -16.58 13.76
C THR A 502 13.69 -17.25 14.25
N LEU A 503 12.82 -16.51 14.94
CA LEU A 503 11.67 -17.05 15.67
C LEU A 503 10.71 -17.83 14.76
N GLN A 504 10.41 -17.32 13.56
CA GLN A 504 9.55 -18.01 12.60
C GLN A 504 10.10 -19.40 12.23
N THR A 505 11.41 -19.53 12.06
CA THR A 505 12.05 -20.83 11.76
C THR A 505 11.99 -21.76 12.97
N LEU A 506 12.22 -21.22 14.17
CA LEU A 506 12.15 -22.00 15.41
C LEU A 506 10.76 -22.56 15.66
N LEU A 507 9.70 -21.80 15.41
CA LEU A 507 8.31 -22.25 15.59
C LEU A 507 7.91 -23.37 14.61
N LEU A 508 8.46 -23.37 13.40
CA LEU A 508 8.28 -24.47 12.43
C LEU A 508 8.99 -25.75 12.91
N ILE A 509 10.22 -25.62 13.39
CA ILE A 509 11.00 -26.75 13.95
C ILE A 509 10.31 -27.31 15.20
N ASP A 510 9.79 -26.42 16.05
CA ASP A 510 9.08 -26.79 17.28
C ASP A 510 7.83 -27.63 16.98
N GLU A 511 7.01 -27.21 16.02
CA GLU A 511 5.82 -27.98 15.62
C GLU A 511 6.20 -29.34 15.00
N LEU A 512 7.32 -29.46 14.26
CA LEU A 512 7.82 -30.76 13.82
C LEU A 512 8.23 -31.64 15.00
N LYS A 513 9.03 -31.10 15.93
CA LYS A 513 9.44 -31.83 17.14
C LYS A 513 8.22 -32.30 17.92
N TYR A 514 7.23 -31.44 18.13
CA TYR A 514 5.98 -31.81 18.79
C TYR A 514 5.33 -33.03 18.12
N ARG A 515 5.25 -33.06 16.78
CA ARG A 515 4.64 -34.19 16.04
C ARG A 515 5.43 -35.49 16.10
N PHE A 516 6.75 -35.42 16.23
CA PHE A 516 7.63 -36.60 16.28
C PHE A 516 7.84 -37.14 17.69
N TYR A 517 7.88 -36.27 18.72
CA TYR A 517 8.23 -36.65 20.10
C TYR A 517 7.04 -36.75 21.05
N LEU A 518 5.87 -36.19 20.71
CA LEU A 518 4.68 -36.15 21.58
C LEU A 518 3.43 -36.79 20.94
N LYS A 519 3.64 -37.70 19.98
CA LYS A 519 2.58 -38.56 19.41
C LYS A 519 2.62 -39.97 19.97
#